data_AF-A0A3A0A3Z4-F1
#
_entry.id   AF-A0A3A0A3Z4-F1
#
_cell.length_a   1.000
_cell.length_b   1.000
_cell.length_c   1.000
_cell.angle_alpha   90.00
_cell.angle_beta   90.00
_cell.angle_gamma   90.00
#
_symmetry.space_group_name_H-M   'P 1'
#
loop_
_entity.id
_entity.type
_entity.pdbx_description
1 polymer ?
#
loop_
_entity_poly.entity_id
_entity_poly.type
_entity_poly.pdbx_seq_one_letter_code
_entity_poly.pdbx_strand_id
1 'polypeptide(L)'
;MTWSPLWLLSLLALTSALALAMGGFDAQAADSPEPWLESLAALMELIPAEFPPFGSSSAPANSDLSPAALDAIRAGEPLAVDNFSADEGRWSPDANDPEACAYVDGAYVMAPMLNLRATSVSDVTAASFLYEVDVAHIAGSEYDFAAGLVFRYADPDNYYRFEAQSNGAYTLIKRVNGETEILLEPVESPLLATGADFAARLGVLGRGAQLALLLDGSVLQTLEDTSLEQGAFGLYVRAPQRRCLGWDCVNPSPAAIAFDNLAIWSIESPQPLPAWTAAPTPVPTALPSAPATPTLPVPDLLPIDWQPLREEFDITHLRTEEILEANMALPAVFVLFEFEAVRDVGQVAYTAAFINAQGKVISAALVEFRPDPTLPYTLYDSLGGWRAGVRGTARFRLMADMSKVVKIRLVRDQ
;
A
#
# COMPACT_ATOMS: atom_id res chain seq x y z
N MET A 1 4.66 0.31 50.32
CA MET A 1 3.53 -0.57 50.00
C MET A 1 2.38 0.29 49.51
N THR A 2 1.79 -0.12 48.39
CA THR A 2 0.55 0.36 47.75
C THR A 2 0.52 1.79 47.20
N TRP A 3 0.61 1.86 45.87
CA TRP A 3 0.18 2.96 45.01
C TRP A 3 -1.34 2.88 44.76
N SER A 4 -2.01 4.02 44.53
CA SER A 4 -3.01 4.21 43.47
C SER A 4 -3.52 5.68 43.38
N PRO A 5 -3.93 6.16 42.19
CA PRO A 5 -3.97 7.58 41.82
C PRO A 5 -5.39 8.17 41.75
N LEU A 6 -5.47 9.49 41.95
CA LEU A 6 -6.69 10.31 41.85
C LEU A 6 -6.42 11.47 40.87
N TRP A 7 -6.49 11.27 39.55
CA TRP A 7 -6.61 12.37 38.58
C TRP A 7 -7.22 11.88 37.26
N LEU A 8 -8.54 11.96 37.12
CA LEU A 8 -9.26 11.85 35.84
C LEU A 8 -10.68 12.43 36.01
N LEU A 9 -10.76 13.75 36.24
CA LEU A 9 -12.00 14.53 36.21
C LEU A 9 -11.70 15.95 35.73
N SER A 10 -11.16 16.09 34.52
CA SER A 10 -10.94 17.40 33.89
C SER A 10 -11.05 17.35 32.37
N LEU A 11 -12.06 16.71 31.78
CA LEU A 11 -12.33 16.85 30.35
C LEU A 11 -13.80 16.59 29.96
N LEU A 12 -14.74 17.04 30.79
CA LEU A 12 -16.19 16.95 30.52
C LEU A 12 -16.86 18.34 30.41
N ALA A 13 -16.10 19.37 30.04
CA ALA A 13 -16.62 20.72 29.97
C ALA A 13 -16.08 21.47 28.74
N LEU A 14 -16.32 20.97 27.53
CA LEU A 14 -16.27 21.82 26.32
C LEU A 14 -17.05 21.24 25.13
N THR A 15 -18.30 20.83 25.34
CA THR A 15 -19.26 20.54 24.25
C THR A 15 -20.58 21.25 24.50
N SER A 16 -20.57 22.59 24.54
CA SER A 16 -21.81 23.38 24.59
C SER A 16 -21.59 24.79 24.05
N ALA A 17 -21.27 24.92 22.76
CA ALA A 17 -21.42 26.20 22.06
C ALA A 17 -21.43 26.06 20.53
N LEU A 18 -22.24 25.16 19.96
CA LEU A 18 -22.74 25.35 18.58
C LEU A 18 -24.02 24.55 18.30
N ALA A 19 -25.00 24.61 19.19
CA ALA A 19 -26.34 24.06 18.96
C ALA A 19 -27.38 25.10 19.36
N LEU A 20 -27.52 26.15 18.54
CA LEU A 20 -28.61 27.12 18.67
C LEU A 20 -28.84 27.83 17.33
N ALA A 21 -29.36 27.10 16.34
CA ALA A 21 -30.26 27.60 15.30
C ALA A 21 -30.66 26.47 14.34
N MET A 22 -31.53 25.57 14.78
CA MET A 22 -32.62 24.92 14.03
C MET A 22 -33.12 23.74 14.87
N GLY A 23 -34.39 23.80 15.27
CA GLY A 23 -34.91 23.05 16.40
C GLY A 23 -35.14 21.55 16.15
N GLY A 24 -35.11 20.82 17.27
CA GLY A 24 -35.78 19.54 17.44
C GLY A 24 -34.95 18.32 17.07
N PHE A 25 -34.04 17.91 17.95
CA PHE A 25 -33.62 16.51 18.04
C PHE A 25 -33.60 16.08 19.51
N ASP A 26 -34.21 14.92 19.76
CA ASP A 26 -34.31 14.26 21.07
C ASP A 26 -32.93 14.08 21.72
N ALA A 27 -32.83 14.47 22.99
CA ALA A 27 -31.61 14.43 23.80
C ALA A 27 -31.30 13.03 24.36
N GLN A 28 -31.37 11.99 23.52
CA GLN A 28 -31.17 10.59 23.96
C GLN A 28 -30.17 9.78 23.13
N ALA A 29 -29.33 10.44 22.32
CA ALA A 29 -28.34 9.79 21.45
C ALA A 29 -26.87 10.17 21.74
N ALA A 30 -26.55 10.64 22.95
CA ALA A 30 -25.22 11.19 23.28
C ALA A 30 -24.30 10.27 24.12
N ASP A 31 -24.63 8.98 24.28
CA ASP A 31 -23.91 8.07 25.19
C ASP A 31 -23.39 6.77 24.53
N SER A 32 -23.23 6.77 23.20
CA SER A 32 -22.60 5.66 22.48
C SER A 32 -21.31 6.18 21.82
N PRO A 33 -20.15 5.51 21.97
CA PRO A 33 -18.97 5.88 21.18
C PRO A 33 -19.37 5.83 19.71
N GLU A 34 -18.97 6.83 18.93
CA GLU A 34 -19.36 6.89 17.53
C GLU A 34 -18.94 5.59 16.82
N PRO A 35 -19.77 5.03 15.92
CA PRO A 35 -19.58 3.70 15.33
C PRO A 35 -18.24 3.50 14.59
N TRP A 36 -17.49 4.58 14.33
CA TRP A 36 -16.15 4.54 13.75
C TRP A 36 -15.03 4.31 14.78
N LEU A 37 -15.18 4.70 16.05
CA LEU A 37 -14.24 4.33 17.11
C LEU A 37 -14.27 2.82 17.35
N GLU A 38 -15.46 2.20 17.24
CA GLU A 38 -15.59 0.75 17.25
C GLU A 38 -14.99 0.10 15.99
N SER A 39 -15.05 0.76 14.83
CA SER A 39 -14.46 0.25 13.59
C SER A 39 -12.93 0.34 13.58
N LEU A 40 -12.34 1.41 14.12
CA LEU A 40 -10.90 1.52 14.33
C LEU A 40 -10.45 0.54 15.42
N ALA A 41 -11.14 0.46 16.56
CA ALA A 41 -10.83 -0.52 17.59
C ALA A 41 -10.92 -1.97 17.08
N ALA A 42 -11.92 -2.28 16.24
CA ALA A 42 -12.05 -3.60 15.62
C ALA A 42 -10.95 -3.89 14.58
N LEU A 43 -10.50 -2.89 13.82
CA LEU A 43 -9.32 -3.01 12.95
C LEU A 43 -8.03 -3.14 13.77
N MET A 44 -7.95 -2.51 14.94
CA MET A 44 -6.83 -2.56 15.87
C MET A 44 -6.73 -3.91 16.61
N GLU A 45 -7.85 -4.58 16.89
CA GLU A 45 -7.87 -5.94 17.46
C GLU A 45 -7.35 -7.03 16.50
N LEU A 46 -7.26 -6.74 15.20
CA LEU A 46 -6.79 -7.65 14.16
C LEU A 46 -5.27 -7.58 13.91
N ILE A 47 -4.57 -6.69 14.61
CA ILE A 47 -3.12 -6.48 14.43
C ILE A 47 -2.35 -7.67 15.04
N PRO A 48 -1.47 -8.35 14.28
CA PRO A 48 -0.63 -9.41 14.82
C PRO A 48 0.41 -8.85 15.81
N ALA A 49 0.65 -9.59 16.91
CA ALA A 49 1.54 -9.18 18.00
C ALA A 49 3.04 -9.08 17.64
N GLU A 50 3.46 -9.63 16.49
CA GLU A 50 4.83 -9.56 15.98
C GLU A 50 4.81 -9.28 14.47
N PHE A 51 5.61 -8.31 14.03
CA PHE A 51 5.78 -7.99 12.61
C PHE A 51 6.46 -9.13 11.85
N PRO A 52 6.11 -9.35 10.56
CA PRO A 52 6.81 -10.32 9.74
C PRO A 52 8.30 -9.95 9.61
N PRO A 53 9.22 -10.94 9.60
CA PRO A 53 10.65 -10.66 9.52
C PRO A 53 11.01 -10.01 8.18
N PHE A 54 11.69 -8.86 8.23
CA PHE A 54 12.20 -8.18 7.04
C PHE A 54 13.25 -9.03 6.33
N GLY A 55 13.00 -9.32 5.05
CA GLY A 55 13.90 -10.13 4.23
C GLY A 55 15.21 -9.40 3.96
N SER A 56 16.34 -10.09 4.03
CA SER A 56 17.61 -9.57 3.51
C SER A 56 17.74 -9.97 2.04
N SER A 57 17.79 -9.00 1.13
CA SER A 57 17.94 -9.24 -0.31
C SER A 57 19.10 -8.43 -0.91
N SER A 58 19.83 -9.06 -1.83
CA SER A 58 20.99 -8.47 -2.51
C SER A 58 20.59 -7.84 -3.85
N ALA A 59 20.66 -6.51 -3.96
CA ALA A 59 20.50 -5.77 -5.21
C ALA A 59 21.75 -5.78 -6.12
N PRO A 60 21.62 -5.45 -7.42
CA PRO A 60 22.75 -5.39 -8.33
C PRO A 60 23.65 -4.18 -8.04
N ALA A 61 24.96 -4.42 -8.07
CA ALA A 61 25.99 -3.42 -7.87
C ALA A 61 26.14 -2.52 -9.11
N ASN A 62 25.61 -1.30 -9.04
CA ASN A 62 26.10 -0.15 -9.80
C ASN A 62 25.63 1.15 -9.14
N SER A 63 26.13 1.42 -7.94
CA SER A 63 26.20 2.77 -7.37
C SER A 63 27.39 2.84 -6.41
N ASP A 64 28.04 4.00 -6.28
CA ASP A 64 29.08 4.25 -5.28
C ASP A 64 28.57 4.12 -3.82
N LEU A 65 27.27 3.84 -3.65
CA LEU A 65 26.61 3.47 -2.40
C LEU A 65 26.70 1.96 -2.19
N SER A 66 27.90 1.48 -1.89
CA SER A 66 28.09 0.07 -1.52
C SER A 66 27.35 -0.27 -0.22
N PRO A 67 26.89 -1.53 -0.04
CA PRO A 67 26.33 -1.99 1.23
C PRO A 67 27.22 -1.65 2.44
N ALA A 68 28.54 -1.80 2.30
CA ALA A 68 29.51 -1.47 3.34
C ALA A 68 29.50 0.02 3.74
N ALA A 69 29.22 0.93 2.80
CA ALA A 69 29.12 2.37 3.10
C ALA A 69 27.84 2.68 3.89
N LEU A 70 26.72 2.04 3.55
CA LEU A 70 25.47 2.16 4.31
C LEU A 70 25.62 1.57 5.71
N ASP A 71 26.27 0.41 5.84
CA ASP A 71 26.52 -0.22 7.12
C ASP A 71 27.44 0.62 8.01
N ALA A 72 28.43 1.31 7.43
CA ALA A 72 29.26 2.25 8.17
C ALA A 72 28.46 3.45 8.72
N ILE A 73 27.46 3.96 7.98
CA ILE A 73 26.55 5.00 8.48
C ILE A 73 25.70 4.44 9.63
N ARG A 74 25.09 3.26 9.44
CA ARG A 74 24.23 2.60 10.44
C ARG A 74 24.97 2.25 11.73
N ALA A 75 26.27 1.99 11.66
CA ALA A 75 27.13 1.75 12.82
C ALA A 75 27.46 3.01 13.63
N GLY A 76 27.18 4.20 13.09
CA GLY A 76 27.30 5.47 13.80
C GLY A 76 26.13 5.72 14.76
N GLU A 77 26.27 6.77 15.58
CA GLU A 77 25.18 7.21 16.45
C GLU A 77 24.06 7.86 15.61
N PRO A 78 22.81 7.37 15.70
CA PRO A 78 21.70 7.97 14.99
C PRO A 78 21.37 9.35 15.59
N LEU A 79 21.02 10.30 14.71
CA LEU A 79 20.48 11.60 15.09
C LEU A 79 19.16 11.45 15.86
N ALA A 80 18.31 10.51 15.43
CA ALA A 80 17.05 10.19 16.08
C ALA A 80 16.68 8.73 15.83
N VAL A 81 16.06 8.09 16.82
CA VAL A 81 15.46 6.74 16.71
C VAL A 81 14.09 6.73 17.34
N ASP A 82 13.16 6.00 16.75
CA ASP A 82 11.83 5.82 17.29
C ASP A 82 11.34 4.40 17.00
N ASN A 83 11.05 3.65 18.06
CA ASN A 83 10.43 2.32 17.96
C ASN A 83 8.92 2.40 18.22
N PHE A 84 8.37 3.62 18.32
CA PHE A 84 6.96 3.91 18.54
C PHE A 84 6.30 3.13 19.70
N SER A 85 7.11 2.76 20.69
CA SER A 85 6.61 2.06 21.90
C SER A 85 5.76 2.96 22.79
N ALA A 86 5.86 4.29 22.64
CA ALA A 86 5.03 5.29 23.31
C ALA A 86 5.04 6.62 22.52
N ASP A 87 4.04 7.46 22.77
CA ASP A 87 4.03 8.83 22.25
C ASP A 87 4.99 9.73 23.04
N GLU A 88 6.14 10.04 22.44
CA GLU A 88 7.10 11.01 22.98
C GLU A 88 6.85 12.45 22.48
N GLY A 89 5.77 12.68 21.74
CA GLY A 89 5.43 13.98 21.16
C GLY A 89 6.29 14.38 19.96
N ARG A 90 7.03 13.43 19.36
CA ARG A 90 7.95 13.69 18.25
C ARG A 90 7.24 13.82 16.90
N TRP A 91 6.16 13.07 16.70
CA TRP A 91 5.43 13.01 15.43
C TRP A 91 4.14 13.80 15.53
N SER A 92 3.99 14.77 14.66
CA SER A 92 2.80 15.63 14.58
C SER A 92 1.98 15.24 13.35
N PRO A 93 0.82 14.57 13.55
CA PRO A 93 -0.15 14.35 12.48
C PRO A 93 -0.60 15.67 11.85
N ASP A 94 -1.04 15.62 10.59
CA ASP A 94 -1.73 16.73 9.96
C ASP A 94 -2.93 17.16 10.82
N ALA A 95 -3.01 18.45 11.14
CA ALA A 95 -4.05 19.01 12.00
C ALA A 95 -5.47 18.84 11.43
N ASN A 96 -5.61 18.53 10.14
CA ASN A 96 -6.90 18.28 9.48
C ASN A 96 -7.34 16.82 9.51
N ASP A 97 -6.46 15.90 9.93
CA ASP A 97 -6.76 14.46 10.06
C ASP A 97 -5.97 13.82 11.22
N PRO A 98 -5.97 14.41 12.43
CA PRO A 98 -5.17 13.90 13.53
C PRO A 98 -5.62 12.51 13.96
N GLU A 99 -6.90 12.17 13.77
CA GLU A 99 -7.46 10.85 14.10
C GLU A 99 -6.96 9.73 13.17
N ALA A 100 -6.33 10.07 12.03
CA ALA A 100 -5.74 9.07 11.14
C ALA A 100 -4.47 8.42 11.68
N CYS A 101 -3.92 8.89 12.81
CA CYS A 101 -2.66 8.41 13.38
C CYS A 101 -2.84 7.97 14.84
N ALA A 102 -2.26 6.83 15.22
CA ALA A 102 -2.29 6.34 16.60
C ALA A 102 -1.06 5.49 16.94
N TYR A 103 -0.67 5.47 18.21
CA TYR A 103 0.29 4.49 18.74
C TYR A 103 -0.48 3.25 19.23
N VAL A 104 -0.18 2.08 18.67
CA VAL A 104 -0.90 0.83 18.92
C VAL A 104 0.10 -0.31 19.07
N ASP A 105 0.07 -1.01 20.21
CA ASP A 105 0.91 -2.18 20.51
C ASP A 105 2.41 -2.01 20.18
N GLY A 106 2.89 -0.78 20.38
CA GLY A 106 4.28 -0.41 20.16
C GLY A 106 4.65 -0.09 18.71
N ALA A 107 3.68 0.19 17.85
CA ALA A 107 3.88 0.70 16.51
C ALA A 107 3.12 2.02 16.30
N TYR A 108 3.55 2.81 15.31
CA TYR A 108 2.82 3.99 14.87
C TYR A 108 1.96 3.64 13.66
N VAL A 109 0.65 3.63 13.85
CA VAL A 109 -0.34 3.21 12.85
C VAL A 109 -0.96 4.44 12.19
N MET A 110 -0.99 4.43 10.86
CA MET A 110 -1.66 5.45 10.04
C MET A 110 -2.74 4.81 9.17
N ALA A 111 -3.96 5.33 9.25
CA ALA A 111 -5.13 4.85 8.52
C ALA A 111 -6.02 6.02 8.04
N PRO A 112 -5.59 6.80 7.03
CA PRO A 112 -6.36 7.95 6.54
C PRO A 112 -7.73 7.52 6.00
N MET A 113 -8.80 8.11 6.52
CA MET A 113 -10.18 7.81 6.09
C MET A 113 -10.80 8.97 5.31
N LEU A 114 -10.68 10.20 5.81
CA LEU A 114 -11.35 11.37 5.24
C LEU A 114 -10.53 12.03 4.13
N ASN A 115 -9.25 12.29 4.39
CA ASN A 115 -8.41 13.04 3.44
C ASN A 115 -7.72 12.15 2.40
N LEU A 116 -8.01 10.84 2.39
CA LEU A 116 -7.36 9.79 1.58
C LEU A 116 -5.82 9.77 1.65
N ARG A 117 -5.23 10.65 2.44
CA ARG A 117 -3.80 10.87 2.61
C ARG A 117 -3.59 11.39 4.02
N ALA A 118 -2.68 10.78 4.74
CA ALA A 118 -2.21 11.28 6.03
C ALA A 118 -0.70 11.49 5.95
N THR A 119 -0.25 12.58 6.58
CA THR A 119 1.18 12.85 6.81
C THR A 119 1.36 13.09 8.30
N SER A 120 2.44 12.55 8.86
CA SER A 120 2.89 12.90 10.22
C SER A 120 4.34 13.34 10.16
N VAL A 121 4.65 14.51 10.70
CA VAL A 121 5.97 15.16 10.53
C VAL A 121 6.63 15.34 11.89
N SER A 122 7.94 15.14 11.93
CA SER A 122 8.78 15.39 13.11
C SER A 122 9.42 16.78 13.11
N ASP A 123 9.95 17.21 14.25
CA ASP A 123 10.78 18.41 14.36
C ASP A 123 12.28 18.13 14.09
N VAL A 124 12.65 16.86 13.86
CA VAL A 124 14.01 16.45 13.54
C VAL A 124 14.36 16.90 12.13
N THR A 125 15.48 17.62 11.97
CA THR A 125 15.94 18.12 10.67
C THR A 125 17.38 17.71 10.37
N ALA A 126 17.68 17.40 9.11
CA ALA A 126 19.05 17.26 8.62
C ALA A 126 19.14 17.60 7.13
N ALA A 127 20.34 18.00 6.66
CA ALA A 127 20.60 18.29 5.25
C ALA A 127 21.12 17.07 4.48
N SER A 128 22.06 16.34 5.12
CA SER A 128 22.61 15.08 4.64
C SER A 128 22.28 13.99 5.65
N PHE A 129 21.66 12.91 5.20
CA PHE A 129 21.07 11.92 6.08
C PHE A 129 20.97 10.53 5.44
N LEU A 130 20.87 9.52 6.30
CA LEU A 130 20.20 8.26 6.02
C LEU A 130 18.93 8.23 6.88
N TYR A 131 17.78 7.95 6.28
CA TYR A 131 16.50 7.86 6.95
C TYR A 131 15.86 6.52 6.61
N GLU A 132 15.55 5.70 7.60
CA GLU A 132 14.94 4.38 7.42
C GLU A 132 13.78 4.15 8.38
N VAL A 133 12.79 3.38 7.94
CA VAL A 133 11.67 2.90 8.77
C VAL A 133 11.18 1.56 8.27
N ASP A 134 10.72 0.72 9.18
CA ASP A 134 9.98 -0.49 8.85
C ASP A 134 8.51 -0.12 8.61
N VAL A 135 7.90 -0.67 7.57
CA VAL A 135 6.50 -0.44 7.23
C VAL A 135 5.78 -1.75 6.96
N ALA A 136 4.52 -1.87 7.39
CA ALA A 136 3.70 -3.05 7.15
C ALA A 136 2.21 -2.68 7.01
N HIS A 137 1.52 -3.34 6.09
CA HIS A 137 0.05 -3.40 6.10
C HIS A 137 -0.38 -4.31 7.26
N ILE A 138 -1.32 -3.83 8.06
CA ILE A 138 -1.79 -4.56 9.24
C ILE A 138 -3.30 -4.84 9.21
N ALA A 139 -4.08 -4.03 8.49
CA ALA A 139 -5.53 -4.24 8.35
C ALA A 139 -6.13 -3.39 7.22
N GLY A 140 -7.36 -3.70 6.84
CA GLY A 140 -8.15 -2.90 5.90
C GLY A 140 -7.84 -3.20 4.43
N SER A 141 -8.02 -2.21 3.54
CA SER A 141 -7.89 -2.46 2.09
C SER A 141 -6.47 -2.90 1.70
N GLU A 142 -6.38 -3.94 0.88
CA GLU A 142 -5.13 -4.50 0.37
C GLU A 142 -4.70 -3.85 -0.96
N TYR A 143 -5.58 -3.07 -1.59
CA TYR A 143 -5.37 -2.54 -2.94
C TYR A 143 -5.30 -1.02 -2.94
N ASP A 144 -4.55 -0.47 -3.89
CA ASP A 144 -4.49 0.96 -4.22
C ASP A 144 -4.13 1.87 -3.02
N PHE A 145 -3.49 1.33 -1.99
CA PHE A 145 -2.86 2.13 -0.96
C PHE A 145 -1.38 2.34 -1.27
N ALA A 146 -0.77 3.33 -0.61
CA ALA A 146 0.68 3.50 -0.59
C ALA A 146 1.14 3.93 0.79
N ALA A 147 2.36 3.57 1.16
CA ALA A 147 3.01 4.00 2.38
C ALA A 147 4.41 4.50 2.06
N GLY A 148 4.92 5.45 2.83
CA GLY A 148 6.14 6.13 2.42
C GLY A 148 6.77 7.07 3.42
N LEU A 149 7.85 7.66 2.97
CA LEU A 149 8.69 8.61 3.67
C LEU A 149 8.53 10.00 3.05
N VAL A 150 8.35 10.99 3.90
CA VAL A 150 8.47 12.41 3.57
C VAL A 150 9.80 12.91 4.13
N PHE A 151 10.55 13.65 3.32
CA PHE A 151 11.88 14.13 3.72
C PHE A 151 12.20 15.48 3.11
N ARG A 152 13.13 16.20 3.76
CA ARG A 152 13.39 17.62 3.49
C ARG A 152 12.11 18.45 3.50
N TYR A 153 11.22 18.12 4.43
CA TYR A 153 9.97 18.82 4.63
C TYR A 153 10.24 20.20 5.23
N ALA A 154 9.86 21.26 4.54
CA ALA A 154 9.89 22.61 5.09
C ALA A 154 8.48 23.03 5.57
N ASP A 155 7.47 22.70 4.76
CA ASP A 155 6.05 23.01 4.98
C ASP A 155 5.17 22.16 4.04
N PRO A 156 3.83 22.23 4.12
CA PRO A 156 2.92 21.44 3.28
C PRO A 156 3.04 21.67 1.76
N ASP A 157 3.75 22.70 1.33
CA ASP A 157 3.96 23.05 -0.08
C ASP A 157 5.40 22.78 -0.56
N ASN A 158 6.29 22.30 0.32
CA ASN A 158 7.72 22.11 0.06
C ASN A 158 8.26 20.84 0.75
N TYR A 159 8.30 19.71 0.02
CA TYR A 159 8.84 18.44 0.51
C TYR A 159 9.15 17.44 -0.63
N TYR A 160 9.95 16.40 -0.35
CA TYR A 160 9.98 15.18 -1.18
C TYR A 160 9.15 14.07 -0.53
N ARG A 161 8.62 13.16 -1.36
CA ARG A 161 7.93 11.96 -0.89
C ARG A 161 8.30 10.74 -1.70
N PHE A 162 8.85 9.75 -1.01
CA PHE A 162 9.11 8.40 -1.52
C PHE A 162 8.00 7.48 -1.03
N GLU A 163 7.26 6.84 -1.95
CA GLU A 163 6.16 5.95 -1.59
C GLU A 163 6.28 4.58 -2.27
N ALA A 164 6.03 3.55 -1.47
CA ALA A 164 5.85 2.17 -1.87
C ALA A 164 4.35 1.87 -1.96
N GLN A 165 3.92 1.27 -3.06
CA GLN A 165 2.53 1.05 -3.41
C GLN A 165 2.14 -0.41 -3.20
N SER A 166 0.87 -0.67 -2.88
CA SER A 166 0.40 -2.02 -2.57
C SER A 166 0.45 -3.01 -3.74
N ASN A 167 0.70 -2.54 -4.96
CA ASN A 167 0.93 -3.34 -6.16
C ASN A 167 2.41 -3.70 -6.40
N GLY A 168 3.32 -3.34 -5.49
CA GLY A 168 4.75 -3.63 -5.63
C GLY A 168 5.53 -2.58 -6.42
N ALA A 169 4.90 -1.46 -6.75
CA ALA A 169 5.58 -0.32 -7.36
C ALA A 169 6.10 0.68 -6.32
N TYR A 170 7.08 1.49 -6.70
CA TYR A 170 7.53 2.62 -5.91
C TYR A 170 7.73 3.87 -6.79
N THR A 171 7.58 5.06 -6.20
CA THR A 171 7.74 6.34 -6.90
C THR A 171 8.38 7.37 -5.98
N LEU A 172 8.98 8.39 -6.58
CA LEU A 172 9.51 9.58 -5.90
C LEU A 172 8.91 10.82 -6.55
N ILE A 173 8.30 11.66 -5.71
CA ILE A 173 7.77 12.96 -6.12
C ILE A 173 8.41 14.07 -5.29
N LYS A 174 8.41 15.28 -5.82
CA LYS A 174 8.65 16.50 -5.05
C LYS A 174 7.44 17.39 -5.13
N ARG A 175 7.21 18.17 -4.07
CA ARG A 175 6.31 19.30 -4.05
C ARG A 175 7.12 20.55 -3.74
N VAL A 176 7.03 21.56 -4.58
CA VAL A 176 7.75 22.83 -4.43
C VAL A 176 6.79 23.97 -4.77
N ASN A 177 6.62 24.91 -3.85
CA ASN A 177 5.64 26.00 -3.97
C ASN A 177 4.23 25.51 -4.30
N GLY A 178 3.85 24.34 -3.77
CA GLY A 178 2.52 23.74 -3.98
C GLY A 178 2.36 22.92 -5.25
N GLU A 179 3.34 22.97 -6.17
CA GLU A 179 3.32 22.20 -7.41
C GLU A 179 3.99 20.84 -7.22
N THR A 180 3.34 19.77 -7.69
CA THR A 180 3.87 18.40 -7.60
C THR A 180 4.53 17.98 -8.91
N GLU A 181 5.77 17.50 -8.83
CA GLU A 181 6.52 16.92 -9.94
C GLU A 181 6.89 15.47 -9.61
N ILE A 182 6.72 14.57 -10.57
CA ILE A 182 7.14 13.17 -10.47
C ILE A 182 8.60 13.09 -10.91
N LEU A 183 9.51 12.78 -9.98
CA LEU A 183 10.93 12.61 -10.25
C LEU A 183 11.26 11.19 -10.72
N LEU A 184 10.45 10.22 -10.28
CA LEU A 184 10.54 8.83 -10.69
C LEU A 184 9.13 8.30 -10.92
N GLU A 185 8.78 8.03 -12.17
CA GLU A 185 7.54 7.32 -12.52
C GLU A 185 7.46 5.98 -11.78
N PRO A 186 6.26 5.45 -11.47
CA PRO A 186 6.12 4.19 -10.75
C PRO A 186 6.94 3.06 -11.38
N VAL A 187 7.87 2.49 -10.61
CA VAL A 187 8.71 1.35 -11.02
C VAL A 187 8.35 0.14 -10.16
N GLU A 188 8.05 -1.00 -10.80
CA GLU A 188 7.84 -2.26 -10.08
C GLU A 188 9.16 -2.79 -9.50
N SER A 189 9.12 -3.26 -8.25
CA SER A 189 10.23 -3.97 -7.60
C SER A 189 9.75 -5.33 -7.12
N PRO A 190 10.41 -6.44 -7.52
CA PRO A 190 10.07 -7.77 -7.01
C PRO A 190 10.40 -7.95 -5.52
N LEU A 191 11.12 -6.98 -4.93
CA LEU A 191 11.45 -6.96 -3.51
C LEU A 191 10.30 -6.41 -2.65
N LEU A 192 9.36 -5.67 -3.24
CA LEU A 192 8.26 -5.08 -2.50
C LEU A 192 7.07 -6.06 -2.50
N ALA A 193 6.73 -6.57 -1.31
CA ALA A 193 5.54 -7.40 -1.14
C ALA A 193 4.26 -6.60 -1.42
N THR A 194 3.19 -7.30 -1.81
CA THR A 194 1.96 -6.70 -2.32
C THR A 194 0.75 -7.08 -1.47
N GLY A 195 -0.33 -6.32 -1.56
CA GLY A 195 -1.58 -6.65 -0.88
C GLY A 195 -1.45 -6.67 0.64
N ALA A 196 -2.09 -7.66 1.28
CA ALA A 196 -1.96 -7.93 2.72
C ALA A 196 -0.54 -8.30 3.17
N ASP A 197 0.30 -8.82 2.27
CA ASP A 197 1.68 -9.18 2.61
C ASP A 197 2.62 -7.97 2.52
N PHE A 198 2.11 -6.78 2.19
CA PHE A 198 2.91 -5.56 2.08
C PHE A 198 3.68 -5.29 3.37
N ALA A 199 4.98 -5.49 3.32
CA ALA A 199 5.92 -5.17 4.38
C ALA A 199 7.30 -4.92 3.76
N ALA A 200 8.02 -3.92 4.29
CA ALA A 200 9.38 -3.61 3.85
C ALA A 200 10.08 -2.68 4.83
N ARG A 201 11.41 -2.61 4.75
CA ARG A 201 12.18 -1.49 5.31
C ARG A 201 12.44 -0.45 4.23
N LEU A 202 11.75 0.69 4.30
CA LEU A 202 11.96 1.81 3.40
C LEU A 202 13.15 2.65 3.87
N GLY A 203 13.92 3.17 2.92
CA GLY A 203 14.98 4.13 3.26
C GLY A 203 15.24 5.18 2.19
N VAL A 204 15.78 6.31 2.62
CA VAL A 204 16.28 7.38 1.76
C VAL A 204 17.64 7.85 2.27
N LEU A 205 18.62 7.87 1.37
CA LEU A 205 19.89 8.55 1.58
C LEU A 205 19.85 9.88 0.83
N GLY A 206 19.98 10.99 1.55
CA GLY A 206 20.10 12.33 0.98
C GLY A 206 21.48 12.92 1.24
N ARG A 207 22.17 13.42 0.20
CA ARG A 207 23.45 14.14 0.36
C ARG A 207 23.57 15.21 -0.73
N GLY A 208 23.41 16.48 -0.34
CA GLY A 208 23.38 17.58 -1.32
C GLY A 208 22.28 17.35 -2.36
N ALA A 209 22.63 17.35 -3.64
CA ALA A 209 21.68 17.05 -4.73
C ALA A 209 21.30 15.56 -4.84
N GLN A 210 22.12 14.67 -4.28
CA GLN A 210 21.96 13.23 -4.50
C GLN A 210 20.92 12.65 -3.57
N LEU A 211 20.01 11.85 -4.16
CA LEU A 211 19.00 11.07 -3.47
C LEU A 211 19.17 9.61 -3.88
N ALA A 212 19.17 8.70 -2.91
CA ALA A 212 19.06 7.26 -3.17
C ALA A 212 17.89 6.67 -2.41
N LEU A 213 17.08 5.87 -3.09
CA LEU A 213 15.95 5.16 -2.53
C LEU A 213 16.40 3.75 -2.16
N LEU A 214 16.04 3.30 -0.97
CA LEU A 214 16.40 2.01 -0.42
C LEU A 214 15.16 1.19 -0.07
N LEU A 215 15.28 -0.10 -0.27
CA LEU A 215 14.30 -1.10 0.13
C LEU A 215 15.04 -2.30 0.70
N ASP A 216 14.71 -2.68 1.93
CA ASP A 216 15.35 -3.77 2.67
C ASP A 216 16.88 -3.64 2.70
N GLY A 217 17.36 -2.40 2.87
CA GLY A 217 18.77 -2.04 2.92
C GLY A 217 19.49 -2.00 1.57
N SER A 218 18.83 -2.40 0.48
CA SER A 218 19.34 -2.40 -0.88
C SER A 218 18.98 -1.11 -1.62
N VAL A 219 19.90 -0.56 -2.41
CA VAL A 219 19.63 0.62 -3.26
C VAL A 219 18.77 0.22 -4.45
N LEU A 220 17.59 0.83 -4.57
CA LEU A 220 16.68 0.66 -5.70
C LEU A 220 17.02 1.60 -6.86
N GLN A 221 17.22 2.88 -6.55
CA GLN A 221 17.41 3.93 -7.55
C GLN A 221 18.20 5.10 -6.96
N THR A 222 19.01 5.75 -7.79
CA THR A 222 19.72 6.99 -7.46
C THR A 222 19.31 8.12 -8.41
N LEU A 223 19.09 9.32 -7.88
CA LEU A 223 18.67 10.51 -8.63
C LEU A 223 19.44 11.75 -8.13
N GLU A 224 19.42 12.82 -8.92
CA GLU A 224 19.91 14.14 -8.53
C GLU A 224 18.80 15.18 -8.63
N ASP A 225 18.56 15.95 -7.57
CA ASP A 225 17.64 17.08 -7.54
C ASP A 225 18.11 18.12 -6.51
N THR A 226 18.10 19.40 -6.88
CA THR A 226 18.58 20.51 -6.03
C THR A 226 17.46 21.41 -5.51
N SER A 227 16.20 21.00 -5.63
CA SER A 227 15.06 21.87 -5.32
C SER A 227 14.91 22.13 -3.82
N LEU A 228 15.17 21.12 -2.99
CA LEU A 228 15.17 21.23 -1.53
C LEU A 228 16.44 20.55 -0.99
N GLU A 229 17.18 21.23 -0.12
CA GLU A 229 18.49 20.76 0.36
C GLU A 229 18.47 20.23 1.81
N GLN A 230 17.48 20.64 2.60
CA GLN A 230 17.33 20.28 4.00
C GLN A 230 15.86 20.38 4.42
N GLY A 231 15.52 19.76 5.54
CA GLY A 231 14.22 19.92 6.19
C GLY A 231 13.93 18.78 7.16
N ALA A 232 12.69 18.72 7.61
CA ALA A 232 12.21 17.72 8.52
C ALA A 232 11.91 16.37 7.84
N PHE A 233 11.66 15.36 8.68
CA PHE A 233 11.27 14.01 8.27
C PHE A 233 9.82 13.74 8.63
N GLY A 234 9.14 12.96 7.80
CA GLY A 234 7.74 12.62 7.96
C GLY A 234 7.42 11.21 7.45
N LEU A 235 6.27 10.71 7.90
CA LEU A 235 5.65 9.47 7.45
C LEU A 235 4.44 9.80 6.59
N TYR A 236 4.12 8.93 5.64
CA TYR A 236 2.99 9.13 4.74
C TYR A 236 2.23 7.83 4.48
N VAL A 237 0.90 7.95 4.44
CA VAL A 237 0.01 6.92 3.91
C VAL A 237 -0.98 7.55 2.95
N ARG A 238 -1.23 6.85 1.84
CA ARG A 238 -2.34 7.10 0.91
C ARG A 238 -3.34 5.96 1.04
N ALA A 239 -4.58 6.29 1.36
CA ALA A 239 -5.69 5.36 1.31
C ALA A 239 -6.09 5.06 -0.15
N PRO A 240 -6.75 3.91 -0.38
CA PRO A 240 -7.29 3.60 -1.69
C PRO A 240 -8.31 4.66 -2.12
N GLN A 241 -8.29 5.02 -3.39
CA GLN A 241 -9.21 6.06 -3.87
C GLN A 241 -10.63 5.52 -3.96
N ARG A 242 -11.60 6.41 -3.73
CA ARG A 242 -13.02 6.14 -3.99
C ARG A 242 -13.19 5.65 -5.43
N ARG A 243 -13.60 4.39 -5.60
CA ARG A 243 -13.82 3.82 -6.92
C ARG A 243 -15.26 4.07 -7.32
N CYS A 244 -15.45 4.96 -8.28
CA CYS A 244 -16.73 5.19 -8.90
C CYS A 244 -16.84 4.37 -10.19
N LEU A 245 -17.84 3.50 -10.25
CA LEU A 245 -18.21 2.78 -11.48
C LEU A 245 -19.52 3.39 -11.99
N GLY A 246 -19.41 4.55 -12.65
CA GLY A 246 -20.57 5.36 -13.05
C GLY A 246 -21.00 6.31 -11.95
N TRP A 247 -22.29 6.30 -11.59
CA TRP A 247 -22.84 7.12 -10.50
C TRP A 247 -22.77 6.44 -9.12
N ASP A 248 -22.35 5.18 -9.07
CA ASP A 248 -22.14 4.44 -7.84
C ASP A 248 -20.66 4.52 -7.44
N CYS A 249 -20.41 4.85 -6.18
CA CYS A 249 -19.09 5.13 -5.67
C CYS A 249 -18.91 4.42 -4.33
N VAL A 250 -18.10 3.36 -4.34
CA VAL A 250 -17.73 2.62 -3.14
C VAL A 250 -16.55 3.32 -2.48
N ASN A 251 -16.71 3.66 -1.19
CA ASN A 251 -15.58 4.06 -0.37
C ASN A 251 -14.86 2.78 0.08
N PRO A 252 -13.62 2.55 -0.38
CA PRO A 252 -12.85 1.43 0.15
C PRO A 252 -12.57 1.67 1.63
N SER A 253 -12.52 0.60 2.42
CA SER A 253 -11.98 0.67 3.78
C SER A 253 -10.57 1.26 3.73
N PRO A 254 -10.18 2.10 4.71
CA PRO A 254 -8.80 2.58 4.78
C PRO A 254 -7.85 1.39 4.84
N ALA A 255 -6.63 1.56 4.33
CA ALA A 255 -5.54 0.65 4.63
C ALA A 255 -4.88 1.15 5.93
N ALA A 256 -4.81 0.30 6.94
CA ALA A 256 -4.06 0.57 8.16
C ALA A 256 -2.62 0.11 7.93
N ILE A 257 -1.69 1.04 8.10
CA ILE A 257 -0.26 0.82 7.90
C ILE A 257 0.46 1.11 9.22
N ALA A 258 1.24 0.15 9.69
CA ALA A 258 2.13 0.34 10.82
C ALA A 258 3.52 0.78 10.37
N PHE A 259 4.13 1.63 11.18
CA PHE A 259 5.53 2.03 11.11
C PHE A 259 6.25 1.63 12.40
N ASP A 260 7.46 1.09 12.26
CA ASP A 260 8.31 0.67 13.37
C ASP A 260 9.81 0.90 13.09
N ASN A 261 10.65 0.84 14.13
CA ASN A 261 12.12 0.84 14.08
C ASN A 261 12.72 1.94 13.19
N LEU A 262 12.18 3.16 13.34
CA LEU A 262 12.62 4.34 12.64
C LEU A 262 14.00 4.76 13.13
N ALA A 263 14.88 5.09 12.19
CA ALA A 263 16.18 5.66 12.49
C ALA A 263 16.59 6.71 11.45
N ILE A 264 17.16 7.80 11.94
CA ILE A 264 17.71 8.89 11.15
C ILE A 264 19.15 9.08 11.58
N TRP A 265 20.08 9.05 10.63
CA TRP A 265 21.48 9.38 10.84
C TRP A 265 21.80 10.67 10.13
N SER A 266 22.44 11.62 10.82
CA SER A 266 23.07 12.76 10.17
C SER A 266 24.41 12.31 9.59
N ILE A 267 24.64 12.59 8.32
CA ILE A 267 25.90 12.27 7.68
C ILE A 267 26.72 13.55 7.63
N GLU A 268 27.76 13.65 8.47
CA GLU A 268 28.75 14.73 8.32
C GLU A 268 29.24 14.76 6.88
N SER A 269 29.28 15.95 6.28
CA SER A 269 29.70 16.12 4.89
C SER A 269 31.16 16.57 4.83
N PRO A 270 32.16 15.67 4.72
CA PRO A 270 33.47 16.07 4.28
C PRO A 270 33.59 15.76 2.77
N GLN A 271 33.48 16.83 1.97
CA GLN A 271 33.78 16.91 0.54
C GLN A 271 32.67 16.50 -0.45
N PRO A 272 32.47 17.28 -1.54
CA PRO A 272 31.70 16.84 -2.69
C PRO A 272 32.36 15.60 -3.29
N LEU A 273 31.56 14.60 -3.66
CA LEU A 273 32.03 13.53 -4.53
C LEU A 273 32.50 14.15 -5.86
N PRO A 274 33.54 13.60 -6.52
CA PRO A 274 33.97 14.09 -7.82
C PRO A 274 32.80 14.07 -8.81
N ALA A 275 32.67 15.13 -9.61
CA ALA A 275 31.66 15.23 -10.65
C ALA A 275 31.76 14.03 -11.60
N TRP A 276 30.63 13.36 -11.82
CA TRP A 276 30.57 12.17 -12.67
C TRP A 276 30.78 12.56 -14.13
N THR A 277 31.72 11.88 -14.77
CA THR A 277 31.80 11.88 -16.23
C THR A 277 30.80 10.83 -16.69
N ALA A 278 29.78 11.23 -17.47
CA ALA A 278 28.78 10.31 -17.97
C ALA A 278 29.45 9.08 -18.62
N ALA A 279 29.11 7.88 -18.14
CA ALA A 279 29.51 6.66 -18.81
C ALA A 279 28.94 6.68 -20.25
N PRO A 280 29.70 6.24 -21.26
CA PRO A 280 29.22 6.24 -22.63
C PRO A 280 27.94 5.41 -22.72
N THR A 281 26.93 5.96 -23.37
CA THR A 281 25.67 5.29 -23.69
C THR A 281 25.99 3.94 -24.33
N PRO A 282 25.48 2.81 -23.82
CA PRO A 282 25.69 1.53 -24.48
C PRO A 282 25.09 1.61 -25.88
N VAL A 283 25.91 1.33 -26.89
CA VAL A 283 25.46 1.13 -28.27
C VAL A 283 24.44 -0.01 -28.24
N PRO A 284 23.25 0.13 -28.86
CA PRO A 284 22.22 -0.90 -28.80
C PRO A 284 22.77 -2.18 -29.40
N THR A 285 22.96 -3.19 -28.56
CA THR A 285 23.24 -4.55 -29.00
C THR A 285 21.95 -5.08 -29.61
N ALA A 286 22.05 -5.66 -30.80
CA ALA A 286 20.90 -6.17 -31.54
C ALA A 286 20.01 -7.06 -30.64
N LEU A 287 18.71 -6.79 -30.67
CA LEU A 287 17.69 -7.55 -29.95
C LEU A 287 17.86 -9.05 -30.26
N PRO A 288 17.97 -9.94 -29.26
CA PRO A 288 17.85 -11.36 -29.53
C PRO A 288 16.46 -11.63 -30.14
N SER A 289 16.43 -12.45 -31.19
CA SER A 289 15.19 -12.89 -31.85
C SER A 289 14.19 -13.39 -30.82
N ALA A 290 12.94 -12.91 -30.94
CA ALA A 290 11.83 -13.27 -30.07
C ALA A 290 11.78 -14.79 -29.81
N PRO A 291 11.67 -15.23 -28.54
CA PRO A 291 11.36 -16.62 -28.23
C PRO A 291 10.06 -17.03 -28.93
N ALA A 292 9.97 -18.29 -29.35
CA ALA A 292 8.73 -18.85 -29.89
C ALA A 292 7.57 -18.62 -28.91
N THR A 293 6.45 -18.10 -29.42
CA THR A 293 5.23 -17.87 -28.64
C THR A 293 4.86 -19.15 -27.87
N PRO A 294 4.87 -19.15 -26.52
CA PRO A 294 4.41 -20.31 -25.77
C PRO A 294 2.93 -20.55 -26.09
N THR A 295 2.56 -21.81 -26.30
CA THR A 295 1.16 -22.18 -26.50
C THR A 295 0.41 -21.93 -25.19
N LEU A 296 -0.59 -21.06 -25.21
CA LEU A 296 -1.37 -20.71 -24.02
C LEU A 296 -2.07 -21.97 -23.43
N PRO A 297 -2.14 -22.09 -22.09
CA PRO A 297 -2.76 -23.24 -21.46
C PRO A 297 -4.28 -23.23 -21.71
N VAL A 298 -4.83 -24.30 -22.28
CA VAL A 298 -6.29 -24.42 -22.46
C VAL A 298 -6.97 -24.49 -21.09
N PRO A 299 -7.98 -23.65 -20.79
CA PRO A 299 -8.59 -23.59 -19.45
C PRO A 299 -9.14 -24.92 -18.93
N ASP A 300 -9.69 -25.76 -19.82
CA ASP A 300 -10.24 -27.07 -19.46
C ASP A 300 -9.17 -28.06 -18.99
N LEU A 301 -7.88 -27.76 -19.23
CA LEU A 301 -6.74 -28.53 -18.77
C LEU A 301 -6.11 -27.94 -17.50
N LEU A 302 -6.56 -26.77 -17.04
CA LEU A 302 -6.14 -26.20 -15.77
C LEU A 302 -6.88 -26.91 -14.62
N PRO A 303 -6.21 -27.14 -13.47
CA PRO A 303 -6.81 -27.88 -12.36
C PRO A 303 -7.75 -27.00 -11.52
N ILE A 304 -8.71 -26.32 -12.17
CA ILE A 304 -9.63 -25.37 -11.54
C ILE A 304 -10.88 -26.09 -11.04
N ASP A 305 -11.17 -25.88 -9.76
CA ASP A 305 -12.42 -26.29 -9.11
C ASP A 305 -13.50 -25.23 -9.34
N TRP A 306 -14.24 -25.39 -10.43
CA TRP A 306 -15.31 -24.48 -10.81
C TRP A 306 -16.61 -24.64 -10.01
N GLN A 307 -16.72 -25.70 -9.20
CA GLN A 307 -17.97 -26.05 -8.54
C GLN A 307 -18.53 -24.90 -7.69
N PRO A 308 -17.74 -24.21 -6.84
CA PRO A 308 -18.27 -23.12 -6.00
C PRO A 308 -18.89 -22.00 -6.84
N LEU A 309 -18.26 -21.67 -7.98
CA LEU A 309 -18.76 -20.63 -8.86
C LEU A 309 -20.00 -21.10 -9.65
N ARG A 310 -20.03 -22.37 -10.08
CA ARG A 310 -21.15 -22.96 -10.83
C ARG A 310 -22.42 -23.18 -10.00
N GLU A 311 -22.33 -23.14 -8.68
CA GLU A 311 -23.49 -23.16 -7.78
C GLU A 311 -24.27 -21.84 -7.80
N GLU A 312 -23.66 -20.75 -8.29
CA GLU A 312 -24.21 -19.40 -8.28
C GLU A 312 -24.31 -18.78 -9.68
N PHE A 313 -23.47 -19.22 -10.61
CA PHE A 313 -23.37 -18.68 -11.96
C PHE A 313 -23.36 -19.78 -13.01
N ASP A 314 -24.09 -19.58 -14.11
CA ASP A 314 -23.83 -20.30 -15.35
C ASP A 314 -22.56 -19.71 -15.99
N ILE A 315 -21.60 -20.56 -16.35
CA ILE A 315 -20.28 -20.15 -16.82
C ILE A 315 -20.10 -20.62 -18.25
N THR A 316 -19.86 -19.68 -19.16
CA THR A 316 -19.72 -19.95 -20.59
C THR A 316 -18.49 -19.24 -21.17
N HIS A 317 -18.15 -19.54 -22.43
CA HIS A 317 -17.07 -18.89 -23.18
C HIS A 317 -15.70 -18.85 -22.46
N LEU A 318 -15.39 -19.93 -21.73
CA LEU A 318 -14.15 -20.08 -20.99
C LEU A 318 -12.94 -20.14 -21.95
N ARG A 319 -11.96 -19.28 -21.73
CA ARG A 319 -10.74 -19.19 -22.54
C ARG A 319 -9.58 -18.61 -21.72
N THR A 320 -8.37 -18.78 -22.22
CA THR A 320 -7.20 -18.06 -21.71
C THR A 320 -6.72 -17.05 -22.72
N GLU A 321 -6.34 -15.87 -22.26
CA GLU A 321 -5.71 -14.86 -23.09
C GLU A 321 -4.45 -14.34 -22.39
N GLU A 322 -3.46 -14.03 -23.20
CA GLU A 322 -2.29 -13.28 -22.78
C GLU A 322 -2.58 -11.79 -22.98
N ILE A 323 -2.58 -11.03 -21.88
CA ILE A 323 -2.98 -9.62 -21.87
C ILE A 323 -1.81 -8.80 -21.32
N LEU A 324 -1.34 -7.85 -22.12
CA LEU A 324 -0.47 -6.77 -21.66
C LEU A 324 -1.36 -5.61 -21.23
N GLU A 325 -1.53 -5.42 -19.93
CA GLU A 325 -2.24 -4.24 -19.42
C GLU A 325 -1.31 -3.04 -19.40
N ALA A 326 -1.88 -1.83 -19.43
CA ALA A 326 -1.12 -0.56 -19.48
C ALA A 326 -0.09 -0.40 -18.36
N ASN A 327 -0.25 -1.16 -17.27
CA ASN A 327 0.58 -1.12 -16.07
C ASN A 327 1.43 -2.39 -15.87
N MET A 328 1.55 -3.26 -16.87
CA MET A 328 2.36 -4.48 -16.79
C MET A 328 3.61 -4.38 -17.66
N ALA A 329 4.77 -4.77 -17.13
CA ALA A 329 6.02 -4.81 -17.90
C ALA A 329 6.09 -5.99 -18.88
N LEU A 330 5.40 -7.08 -18.58
CA LEU A 330 5.26 -8.26 -19.42
C LEU A 330 3.80 -8.70 -19.44
N PRO A 331 3.33 -9.25 -20.57
CA PRO A 331 1.97 -9.74 -20.63
C PRO A 331 1.75 -10.88 -19.60
N ALA A 332 0.55 -10.92 -19.03
CA ALA A 332 0.15 -11.97 -18.10
C ALA A 332 -0.96 -12.83 -18.72
N VAL A 333 -1.00 -14.11 -18.33
CA VAL A 333 -2.07 -15.01 -18.77
C VAL A 333 -3.25 -14.90 -17.81
N PHE A 334 -4.43 -14.67 -18.36
CA PHE A 334 -5.69 -14.62 -17.64
C PHE A 334 -6.58 -15.79 -18.06
N VAL A 335 -7.40 -16.25 -17.12
CA VAL A 335 -8.60 -17.04 -17.43
C VAL A 335 -9.76 -16.06 -17.57
N LEU A 336 -10.50 -16.14 -18.67
CA LEU A 336 -11.66 -15.31 -18.96
C LEU A 336 -12.87 -16.20 -19.20
N PHE A 337 -14.02 -15.77 -18.71
CA PHE A 337 -15.29 -16.45 -18.93
C PHE A 337 -16.44 -15.45 -18.92
N GLU A 338 -17.56 -15.85 -19.49
CA GLU A 338 -18.84 -15.16 -19.31
C GLU A 338 -19.61 -15.84 -18.18
N PHE A 339 -20.40 -15.04 -17.46
CA PHE A 339 -21.22 -15.51 -16.36
C PHE A 339 -22.65 -15.04 -16.49
N GLU A 340 -23.59 -15.81 -15.97
CA GLU A 340 -24.97 -15.39 -15.68
C GLU A 340 -25.39 -15.91 -14.30
N ALA A 341 -25.81 -15.04 -13.38
CA ALA A 341 -26.27 -15.43 -12.05
C ALA A 341 -27.56 -16.26 -12.16
N VAL A 342 -27.56 -17.50 -11.68
CA VAL A 342 -28.72 -18.40 -11.78
C VAL A 342 -29.73 -18.21 -10.64
N ARG A 343 -29.34 -17.46 -9.61
CA ARG A 343 -30.15 -17.13 -8.42
C ARG A 343 -29.73 -15.76 -7.87
N ASP A 344 -30.46 -15.26 -6.89
CA ASP A 344 -30.01 -14.10 -6.12
C ASP A 344 -28.79 -14.51 -5.26
N VAL A 345 -27.64 -13.93 -5.57
CA VAL A 345 -26.34 -14.24 -4.95
C VAL A 345 -26.00 -13.27 -3.84
N GLY A 346 -26.51 -12.03 -3.91
CA GLY A 346 -26.14 -10.95 -2.99
C GLY A 346 -24.71 -10.46 -3.25
N GLN A 347 -24.15 -9.68 -2.33
CA GLN A 347 -22.80 -9.16 -2.44
C GLN A 347 -21.80 -10.30 -2.18
N VAL A 348 -20.99 -10.64 -3.19
CA VAL A 348 -19.97 -11.69 -3.09
C VAL A 348 -18.73 -11.30 -3.87
N ALA A 349 -17.57 -11.65 -3.30
CA ALA A 349 -16.31 -11.69 -4.01
C ALA A 349 -15.83 -13.16 -4.11
N TYR A 350 -15.02 -13.42 -5.11
CA TYR A 350 -14.38 -14.73 -5.28
C TYR A 350 -12.90 -14.57 -5.45
N THR A 351 -12.15 -15.45 -4.81
CA THR A 351 -10.69 -15.52 -4.91
C THR A 351 -10.27 -16.87 -5.48
N ALA A 352 -9.45 -16.85 -6.53
CA ALA A 352 -8.78 -18.02 -7.08
C ALA A 352 -7.53 -18.34 -6.26
N ALA A 353 -7.62 -19.31 -5.35
CA ALA A 353 -6.51 -19.78 -4.53
C ALA A 353 -5.70 -20.87 -5.25
N PHE A 354 -4.40 -20.64 -5.44
CA PHE A 354 -3.48 -21.55 -6.10
C PHE A 354 -2.83 -22.46 -5.06
N ILE A 355 -3.02 -23.77 -5.18
CA ILE A 355 -2.66 -24.77 -4.18
C ILE A 355 -1.57 -25.69 -4.73
N ASN A 356 -0.51 -25.91 -3.94
CA ASN A 356 0.59 -26.81 -4.28
C ASN A 356 0.32 -28.27 -3.87
N ALA A 357 1.25 -29.18 -4.21
CA ALA A 357 1.13 -30.61 -3.92
C ALA A 357 1.00 -30.94 -2.41
N GLN A 358 1.46 -30.04 -1.54
CA GLN A 358 1.34 -30.17 -0.08
C GLN A 358 0.00 -29.65 0.46
N GLY A 359 -0.89 -29.16 -0.40
CA GLY A 359 -2.19 -28.61 -0.01
C GLY A 359 -2.13 -27.17 0.53
N LYS A 360 -0.98 -26.49 0.42
CA LYS A 360 -0.82 -25.08 0.86
C LYS A 360 -1.19 -24.12 -0.27
N VAL A 361 -1.90 -23.05 0.07
CA VAL A 361 -2.12 -21.90 -0.82
C VAL A 361 -0.78 -21.17 -1.01
N ILE A 362 -0.32 -21.07 -2.25
CA ILE A 362 0.96 -20.44 -2.61
C ILE A 362 0.78 -19.12 -3.35
N SER A 363 -0.44 -18.79 -3.75
CA SER A 363 -0.84 -17.50 -4.31
C SER A 363 -2.36 -17.42 -4.34
N ALA A 364 -2.89 -16.22 -4.53
CA ALA A 364 -4.30 -15.94 -4.72
C ALA A 364 -4.48 -14.86 -5.78
N ALA A 365 -5.57 -14.92 -6.54
CA ALA A 365 -5.96 -13.87 -7.48
C ALA A 365 -7.46 -13.61 -7.37
N LEU A 366 -7.86 -12.34 -7.27
CA LEU A 366 -9.27 -11.97 -7.29
C LEU A 366 -9.92 -12.36 -8.62
N VAL A 367 -11.14 -12.88 -8.56
CA VAL A 367 -12.01 -13.06 -9.71
C VAL A 367 -12.75 -11.74 -9.96
N GLU A 368 -12.31 -11.02 -10.98
CA GLU A 368 -12.86 -9.73 -11.38
C GLU A 368 -14.13 -9.95 -12.20
N PHE A 369 -15.31 -9.70 -11.62
CA PHE A 369 -16.58 -9.68 -12.36
C PHE A 369 -16.84 -8.31 -12.98
N ARG A 370 -17.27 -8.30 -14.25
CA ARG A 370 -17.68 -7.13 -15.02
C ARG A 370 -19.06 -7.38 -15.63
N PRO A 371 -20.13 -6.91 -14.97
CA PRO A 371 -21.49 -7.05 -15.46
C PRO A 371 -21.70 -6.32 -16.79
N ASP A 372 -22.64 -6.82 -17.60
CA ASP A 372 -23.08 -6.15 -18.80
C ASP A 372 -23.71 -4.79 -18.41
N PRO A 373 -23.10 -3.65 -18.84
CA PRO A 373 -23.55 -2.33 -18.44
C PRO A 373 -24.92 -1.96 -19.03
N THR A 374 -25.47 -2.77 -19.93
CA THR A 374 -26.79 -2.54 -20.53
C THR A 374 -27.94 -3.14 -19.73
N LEU A 375 -27.65 -3.91 -18.68
CA LEU A 375 -28.68 -4.54 -17.84
C LEU A 375 -29.41 -3.52 -16.96
N PRO A 376 -30.73 -3.70 -16.74
CA PRO A 376 -31.52 -2.79 -15.93
C PRO A 376 -31.07 -2.81 -14.46
N TYR A 377 -30.99 -1.62 -13.86
CA TYR A 377 -30.54 -1.41 -12.47
C TYR A 377 -31.29 -2.21 -11.41
N THR A 378 -32.53 -2.64 -11.68
CA THR A 378 -33.32 -3.47 -10.75
C THR A 378 -32.77 -4.88 -10.53
N LEU A 379 -31.79 -5.30 -11.35
CA LEU A 379 -31.06 -6.56 -11.19
C LEU A 379 -29.80 -6.42 -10.30
N TYR A 380 -29.43 -5.19 -9.95
CA TYR A 380 -28.32 -4.85 -9.06
C TYR A 380 -28.88 -4.23 -7.78
N ASP A 381 -28.33 -4.56 -6.61
CA ASP A 381 -28.57 -3.73 -5.42
C ASP A 381 -27.48 -2.64 -5.29
N SER A 382 -27.78 -1.58 -4.53
CA SER A 382 -26.88 -0.44 -4.32
C SER A 382 -25.67 -0.76 -3.44
N LEU A 383 -25.45 -2.03 -3.11
CA LEU A 383 -24.33 -2.54 -2.32
C LEU A 383 -23.52 -3.59 -3.11
N GLY A 384 -23.77 -3.76 -4.42
CA GLY A 384 -23.02 -4.68 -5.27
C GLY A 384 -23.49 -6.13 -5.23
N GLY A 385 -24.75 -6.38 -4.84
CA GLY A 385 -25.36 -7.69 -4.85
C GLY A 385 -25.97 -8.08 -6.19
N TRP A 386 -25.76 -9.35 -6.57
CA TRP A 386 -26.20 -9.91 -7.85
C TRP A 386 -27.57 -10.57 -7.71
N ARG A 387 -28.56 -10.15 -8.52
CA ARG A 387 -29.83 -10.88 -8.67
C ARG A 387 -29.75 -11.93 -9.77
N ALA A 388 -30.69 -12.86 -9.75
CA ALA A 388 -30.87 -13.82 -10.83
C ALA A 388 -30.99 -13.10 -12.19
N GLY A 389 -30.22 -13.55 -13.18
CA GLY A 389 -30.17 -13.00 -14.53
C GLY A 389 -29.14 -11.88 -14.76
N VAL A 390 -28.38 -11.47 -13.74
CA VAL A 390 -27.20 -10.61 -13.98
C VAL A 390 -26.17 -11.39 -14.77
N ARG A 391 -25.75 -10.87 -15.92
CA ARG A 391 -24.74 -11.48 -16.78
C ARG A 391 -23.61 -10.52 -17.10
N GLY A 392 -22.47 -11.06 -17.49
CA GLY A 392 -21.29 -10.26 -17.85
C GLY A 392 -20.07 -11.11 -18.17
N THR A 393 -18.91 -10.49 -18.06
CA THR A 393 -17.60 -11.14 -18.22
C THR A 393 -16.88 -11.18 -16.90
N ALA A 394 -16.07 -12.20 -16.66
CA ALA A 394 -15.20 -12.28 -15.51
C ALA A 394 -13.83 -12.82 -15.87
N ARG A 395 -12.84 -12.48 -15.06
CA ARG A 395 -11.47 -12.94 -15.27
C ARG A 395 -10.68 -13.06 -13.98
N PHE A 396 -9.64 -13.87 -13.98
CA PHE A 396 -8.59 -13.84 -12.94
C PHE A 396 -7.24 -14.17 -13.56
N ARG A 397 -6.18 -13.65 -12.93
CA ARG A 397 -4.80 -13.82 -13.40
C ARG A 397 -4.24 -15.17 -12.99
N LEU A 398 -3.54 -15.86 -13.89
CA LEU A 398 -2.76 -17.07 -13.56
C LEU A 398 -1.39 -16.69 -12.99
N MET A 399 -0.87 -17.53 -12.10
CA MET A 399 0.53 -17.43 -11.65
C MET A 399 1.48 -17.61 -12.84
N ALA A 400 2.60 -16.88 -12.83
CA ALA A 400 3.64 -17.03 -13.84
C ALA A 400 4.22 -18.46 -13.90
N ASP A 401 4.36 -19.11 -12.73
CA ASP A 401 4.84 -20.48 -12.60
C ASP A 401 3.70 -21.44 -12.21
N MET A 402 2.98 -21.92 -13.22
CA MET A 402 1.91 -22.91 -13.05
C MET A 402 2.42 -24.32 -12.71
N SER A 403 3.72 -24.60 -12.82
CA SER A 403 4.28 -25.94 -12.57
C SER A 403 4.18 -26.38 -11.10
N LYS A 404 4.07 -25.40 -10.19
CA LYS A 404 3.92 -25.62 -8.75
C LYS A 404 2.46 -25.79 -8.31
N VAL A 405 1.51 -25.55 -9.20
CA VAL A 405 0.07 -25.57 -8.90
C VAL A 405 -0.51 -26.91 -9.27
N VAL A 406 -1.08 -27.63 -8.30
CA VAL A 406 -1.80 -28.88 -8.55
C VAL A 406 -3.32 -28.70 -8.53
N LYS A 407 -3.79 -27.59 -7.94
CA LYS A 407 -5.21 -27.26 -7.84
C LYS A 407 -5.40 -25.75 -7.73
N ILE A 408 -6.42 -25.22 -8.41
CA ILE A 408 -6.94 -23.86 -8.20
C ILE A 408 -8.32 -24.02 -7.58
N ARG A 409 -8.58 -23.39 -6.43
CA ARG A 409 -9.90 -23.38 -5.79
C ARG A 409 -10.48 -21.98 -5.88
N LEU A 410 -11.69 -21.85 -6.43
CA LEU A 410 -12.45 -20.61 -6.34
C LEU A 410 -13.15 -20.57 -4.98
N VAL A 411 -12.76 -19.63 -4.14
CA VAL A 411 -13.27 -19.45 -2.79
C VAL A 411 -14.21 -18.25 -2.79
N ARG A 412 -15.41 -18.42 -2.23
CA ARG A 412 -16.33 -17.31 -1.98
C ARG A 412 -15.87 -16.59 -0.73
N ASP A 413 -15.62 -15.29 -0.84
CA ASP A 413 -15.27 -14.42 0.29
C ASP A 413 -16.59 -13.95 0.94
N GLN A 414 -16.74 -14.17 2.24
CA GLN A 414 -17.97 -13.92 3.00
C GLN A 414 -18.04 -12.51 3.57
#